data_AF-A0A1V3WDD6-F1
#
_entry.id   AF-A0A1V3WDD6-F1
#
_cell.length_a   1.000
_cell.length_b   1.000
_cell.length_c   1.000
_cell.angle_alpha   90.00
_cell.angle_beta   90.00
_cell.angle_gamma   90.00
#
_symmetry.space_group_name_H-M   'P 1'
#
loop_
_entity.id
_entity.type
_entity.pdbx_description
1 polymer ?
#
loop_
_entity_poly.entity_id
_entity_poly.type
_entity_poly.pdbx_seq_one_letter_code
_entity_poly.pdbx_strand_id
1 'polypeptide(L)'
;MAIAASCQRREQAWEFVKFATGPVGQALIGETNLFVPVVWSAINSAGFAKAHSRVDNLAVLTGGPSHSQGLPITPAWPKVYALMERTFGPVLRGSRPATSLTGLSRAVDEVLRSP
;
A
#
# COMPACT_ATOMS: atom_id res chain seq x y z
N MET A 1 -0.96 7.74 6.26
CA MET A 1 -1.92 8.62 6.97
C MET A 1 -1.81 10.03 6.41
N ALA A 2 -2.89 10.81 6.42
CA ALA A 2 -2.89 12.20 5.97
C ALA A 2 -3.74 13.06 6.90
N ILE A 3 -3.38 14.35 7.02
CA ILE A 3 -4.16 15.35 7.78
C ILE A 3 -4.91 16.20 6.76
N ALA A 4 -6.23 16.31 6.90
CA ALA A 4 -7.04 17.15 6.02
C ALA A 4 -6.57 18.61 6.06
N ALA A 5 -6.51 19.27 4.90
CA ALA A 5 -6.08 20.66 4.81
C ALA A 5 -6.92 21.60 5.70
N SER A 6 -8.22 21.31 5.85
CA SER A 6 -9.18 22.03 6.68
C SER A 6 -9.10 21.71 8.18
N CYS A 7 -8.18 20.85 8.63
CA CYS A 7 -8.06 20.45 10.03
C CYS A 7 -7.78 21.66 10.94
N GLN A 8 -8.68 21.88 11.90
CA GLN A 8 -8.60 22.97 12.87
C GLN A 8 -7.64 22.66 14.03
N ARG A 9 -7.32 21.39 14.28
CA ARG A 9 -6.45 20.92 15.37
C ARG A 9 -5.19 20.24 14.83
N ARG A 10 -4.47 20.98 13.98
CA ARG A 10 -3.35 20.43 13.18
C ARG A 10 -2.20 19.92 14.03
N GLU A 11 -1.90 20.57 15.15
CA GLU A 11 -0.84 20.14 16.08
C GLU A 11 -1.17 18.80 16.73
N GLN A 12 -2.38 18.65 17.29
CA GLN A 12 -2.80 17.39 17.90
C GLN A 12 -2.90 16.27 16.88
N ALA A 13 -3.37 16.58 15.66
CA ALA A 13 -3.36 15.62 14.56
C ALA A 13 -1.93 15.17 14.22
N TRP A 14 -0.95 16.07 14.26
CA TRP A 14 0.47 15.71 14.10
C TRP A 14 1.01 14.86 15.25
N GLU A 15 0.65 15.14 16.50
CA GLU A 15 1.03 14.27 17.63
C GLU A 15 0.54 12.84 17.43
N PHE A 16 -0.71 12.68 16.99
CA PHE A 16 -1.26 11.36 16.68
C PHE A 16 -0.52 10.69 15.52
N VAL A 17 -0.26 11.41 14.43
CA VAL A 17 0.47 10.85 13.28
C VAL A 17 1.85 10.36 13.72
N LYS A 18 2.61 11.19 14.43
CA LYS A 18 3.93 10.82 14.96
C LYS A 18 3.88 9.58 15.84
N PHE A 19 2.89 9.50 16.74
CA PHE A 19 2.70 8.32 17.59
C PHE A 19 2.40 7.08 16.76
N ALA A 20 1.35 7.12 15.93
CA ALA A 20 0.83 5.96 15.21
C ALA A 20 1.80 5.43 14.14
N THR A 21 2.60 6.30 13.52
CA THR A 21 3.63 5.89 12.55
C THR A 21 5.02 5.69 13.19
N GLY A 22 5.18 6.06 14.45
CA GLY A 22 6.43 5.91 15.18
C GLY A 22 6.62 4.49 15.73
N PRO A 23 7.82 4.17 16.26
CA PRO A 23 8.14 2.82 16.75
C PRO A 23 7.16 2.29 17.80
N VAL A 24 6.71 3.13 18.73
CA VAL A 24 5.78 2.74 19.80
C VAL A 24 4.41 2.35 19.22
N GLY A 25 3.79 3.21 18.40
CA GLY A 25 2.49 2.91 17.80
C GLY A 25 2.56 1.70 16.86
N GLN A 26 3.63 1.58 16.09
CA GLN A 26 3.83 0.46 15.17
C GLN A 26 4.11 -0.87 15.89
N ALA A 27 4.77 -0.86 17.05
CA ALA A 27 4.93 -2.06 17.89
C ALA A 27 3.57 -2.57 18.39
N LEU A 28 2.70 -1.66 18.87
CA LEU A 28 1.33 -2.02 19.28
C LEU A 28 0.54 -2.62 18.12
N ILE A 29 0.63 -2.04 16.92
CA ILE A 29 -0.01 -2.60 15.73
C ILE A 29 0.55 -3.98 15.38
N GLY A 30 1.86 -4.20 15.49
CA GLY A 30 2.49 -5.49 15.21
C GLY A 30 2.02 -6.63 16.11
N GLU A 31 1.56 -6.32 17.33
CA GLU A 31 1.02 -7.30 18.27
C GLU A 31 -0.43 -7.73 17.96
N THR A 32 -1.13 -6.99 17.10
CA THR A 32 -2.55 -7.27 16.78
C THR A 32 -2.75 -8.48 15.86
N ASN A 33 -1.69 -8.95 15.19
CA ASN A 33 -1.76 -9.96 14.12
C ASN A 33 -2.66 -9.56 12.93
N LEU A 34 -2.98 -8.25 12.78
CA LEU A 34 -3.82 -7.73 11.69
C LEU A 34 -3.02 -7.03 10.60
N PHE A 35 -1.83 -6.53 10.93
CA PHE A 35 -1.02 -5.73 10.02
C PHE A 35 0.48 -5.99 10.20
N VAL A 36 1.21 -5.87 9.11
CA VAL A 36 2.69 -5.81 9.11
C VAL A 36 3.11 -4.37 9.39
N PRO A 37 3.92 -4.10 10.43
CA PRO A 37 4.43 -2.76 10.68
C PRO A 37 5.23 -2.22 9.50
N VAL A 38 5.19 -0.91 9.25
CA VAL A 38 5.95 -0.27 8.17
C VAL A 38 7.35 0.18 8.60
N VAL A 39 7.65 0.14 9.90
CA VAL A 39 8.96 0.48 10.47
C VAL A 39 9.73 -0.77 10.86
N TRP A 40 10.99 -0.85 10.42
CA TRP A 40 11.86 -2.02 10.63
C TRP A 40 12.03 -2.40 12.10
N SER A 41 12.08 -1.43 13.01
CA SER A 41 12.20 -1.69 14.45
C SER A 41 11.01 -2.46 15.01
N ALA A 42 9.81 -2.27 14.48
CA ALA A 42 8.61 -2.98 14.91
C ALA A 42 8.49 -4.36 14.23
N ILE A 43 8.88 -4.46 12.96
CA ILE A 43 8.94 -5.74 12.22
C ILE A 43 9.84 -6.75 12.96
N ASN A 44 11.00 -6.30 13.43
CA ASN A 44 11.98 -7.17 14.10
C ASN A 44 11.73 -7.34 15.60
N SER A 45 10.58 -6.91 16.12
CA SER A 45 10.25 -7.00 17.53
C SER A 45 9.77 -8.40 17.94
N ALA A 46 10.00 -8.75 19.22
CA ALA A 46 9.49 -10.01 19.78
C ALA A 46 7.95 -10.06 19.81
N GLY A 47 7.29 -8.91 20.02
CA GLY A 47 5.83 -8.79 20.01
C GLY A 47 5.23 -9.20 18.66
N PHE A 48 5.80 -8.69 17.56
CA PHE A 48 5.37 -9.06 16.21
C PHE A 48 5.57 -10.56 15.93
N ALA A 49 6.75 -11.10 16.24
CA ALA A 49 7.04 -12.52 16.02
C ALA A 49 6.10 -13.45 16.82
N LYS A 50 5.81 -13.08 18.07
CA LYS A 50 4.87 -13.82 18.93
C LYS A 50 3.44 -13.80 18.38
N ALA A 51 2.96 -12.62 17.95
CA ALA A 51 1.63 -12.46 17.38
C ALA A 51 1.43 -13.29 16.09
N HIS A 52 2.49 -13.46 15.30
CA HIS A 52 2.49 -14.20 14.05
C HIS A 52 3.09 -15.61 14.17
N SER A 53 2.98 -16.23 15.35
CA SER A 53 3.55 -17.56 15.67
C SER A 53 3.12 -18.72 14.76
N ARG A 54 2.06 -18.53 13.96
CA ARG A 54 1.57 -19.52 12.99
C ARG A 54 2.18 -19.36 11.60
N VAL A 55 3.09 -18.41 11.40
CA VAL A 55 3.78 -18.18 10.14
C VAL A 55 5.18 -18.77 10.24
N ASP A 56 5.40 -19.89 9.56
CA ASP A 56 6.67 -20.63 9.63
C ASP A 56 7.87 -19.81 9.12
N ASN A 57 7.62 -18.91 8.16
CA ASN A 57 8.65 -18.03 7.60
C ASN A 57 8.18 -16.58 7.57
N LEU A 58 8.43 -15.86 8.67
CA LEU A 58 8.09 -14.44 8.79
C LEU A 58 8.76 -13.58 7.72
N ALA A 59 9.93 -13.98 7.20
CA ALA A 59 10.62 -13.21 6.16
C ALA A 59 9.82 -13.13 4.84
N VAL A 60 8.92 -14.09 4.58
CA VAL A 60 7.99 -14.00 3.44
C VAL A 60 7.02 -12.83 3.61
N LEU A 61 6.53 -12.60 4.83
CA LEU A 61 5.59 -11.53 5.14
C LEU A 61 6.28 -10.16 5.22
N THR A 62 7.56 -10.12 5.60
CA THR A 62 8.27 -8.88 5.95
C THR A 62 9.35 -8.47 4.95
N GLY A 63 9.76 -9.35 4.04
CA GLY A 63 10.80 -9.10 3.05
C GLY A 63 10.30 -8.38 1.78
N GLY A 64 8.99 -8.35 1.55
CA GLY A 64 8.37 -7.70 0.38
C GLY A 64 8.80 -6.25 0.17
N PRO A 65 8.79 -5.38 1.20
CA PRO A 65 9.20 -3.98 1.06
C PRO A 65 10.58 -3.76 0.44
N SER A 66 11.57 -4.60 0.76
CA SER A 66 12.94 -4.50 0.19
C SER A 66 13.00 -4.84 -1.31
N HIS A 67 11.96 -5.46 -1.85
CA HIS A 67 11.84 -5.88 -3.25
C HIS A 67 10.71 -5.16 -3.99
N SER A 68 10.06 -4.20 -3.31
CA SER A 68 8.93 -3.45 -3.86
C SER A 68 9.42 -2.21 -4.60
N GLN A 69 8.70 -1.83 -5.66
CA GLN A 69 8.83 -0.51 -6.28
C GLN A 69 7.64 0.36 -5.89
N GLY A 70 7.90 1.64 -5.65
CA GLY A 70 6.83 2.61 -5.44
C GLY A 70 5.99 2.78 -6.70
N LEU A 71 4.66 2.79 -6.55
CA LEU A 71 3.79 3.15 -7.66
C LEU A 71 3.89 4.67 -7.92
N PRO A 72 3.96 5.12 -9.19
CA PRO A 72 4.00 6.54 -9.52
C PRO A 72 2.61 7.16 -9.35
N ILE A 73 2.22 7.47 -8.11
CA ILE A 73 0.93 8.09 -7.80
C ILE A 73 0.96 9.56 -8.25
N THR A 74 0.22 9.86 -9.33
CA THR A 74 0.02 11.22 -9.86
C THR A 74 -1.40 11.73 -9.56
N PRO A 75 -1.71 13.02 -9.78
CA PRO A 75 -3.10 13.51 -9.70
C PRO A 75 -4.08 12.78 -10.62
N ALA A 76 -3.60 12.25 -11.75
CA ALA A 76 -4.40 11.47 -12.70
C ALA A 76 -4.52 9.98 -12.31
N TRP A 77 -3.86 9.54 -11.23
CA TRP A 77 -3.83 8.14 -10.79
C TRP A 77 -5.21 7.48 -10.67
N PRO A 78 -6.27 8.14 -10.16
CA PRO A 78 -7.60 7.53 -10.12
C PRO A 78 -8.12 7.13 -11.51
N LYS A 79 -7.87 7.93 -12.55
CA LYS A 79 -8.27 7.63 -13.93
C LYS A 79 -7.46 6.45 -14.48
N VAL A 80 -6.14 6.45 -14.23
CA VAL A 80 -5.24 5.34 -14.62
C VAL A 80 -5.68 4.03 -13.97
N TYR A 81 -5.94 4.03 -12.65
CA TYR A 81 -6.37 2.86 -11.91
C TYR A 81 -7.71 2.31 -12.44
N ALA A 82 -8.70 3.19 -12.69
CA ALA A 82 -9.98 2.78 -13.27
C ALA A 82 -9.84 2.16 -14.68
N LEU A 83 -8.91 2.67 -15.49
CA LEU A 83 -8.58 2.11 -16.81
C LEU A 83 -7.94 0.72 -16.67
N MET A 84 -7.01 0.54 -15.73
CA MET A 84 -6.38 -0.75 -15.45
C MET A 84 -7.42 -1.79 -15.03
N GLU A 85 -8.27 -1.48 -14.03
CA GLU A 85 -9.32 -2.38 -13.54
C GLU A 85 -10.28 -2.82 -14.65
N ARG A 86 -10.75 -1.87 -15.48
CA ARG A 86 -11.63 -2.16 -16.61
C ARG A 86 -10.99 -3.09 -17.63
N THR A 87 -9.68 -2.98 -17.82
CA THR A 87 -8.96 -3.76 -18.84
C THR A 87 -8.53 -5.13 -18.30
N PHE A 88 -8.12 -5.22 -17.03
CA PHE A 88 -7.68 -6.45 -16.38
C PHE A 88 -8.84 -7.39 -16.06
N GLY A 89 -9.96 -6.86 -15.56
CA GLY A 89 -11.09 -7.68 -15.11
C GLY A 89 -11.53 -8.77 -16.10
N PRO A 90 -11.77 -8.44 -17.39
CA PRO A 90 -12.14 -9.44 -18.39
C PRO A 90 -11.07 -10.52 -18.64
N VAL A 91 -9.78 -10.16 -18.55
CA VAL A 91 -8.67 -11.11 -18.71
C VAL A 91 -8.56 -12.03 -17.51
N LEU A 92 -8.60 -11.49 -16.29
CA LEU A 92 -8.54 -12.27 -15.05
C LEU A 92 -9.74 -13.21 -14.89
N ARG A 93 -10.90 -12.87 -15.47
CA ARG A 93 -12.09 -13.74 -15.53
C ARG A 93 -12.09 -14.71 -16.72
N GLY A 94 -11.06 -14.71 -17.57
CA GLY A 94 -10.96 -15.60 -18.74
C GLY A 94 -11.89 -15.26 -19.91
N SER A 95 -12.60 -14.12 -19.86
CA SER A 95 -13.53 -13.69 -20.93
C SER A 95 -12.83 -13.02 -22.12
N ARG A 96 -11.55 -12.63 -21.97
CA ARG A 96 -10.71 -12.07 -23.04
C ARG A 96 -9.27 -12.59 -22.93
N PRO A 97 -8.54 -12.76 -24.04
CA PRO A 97 -7.14 -13.19 -23.99
C PRO A 97 -6.24 -12.08 -23.42
N ALA A 98 -5.09 -12.46 -22.84
CA ALA A 98 -4.10 -11.51 -22.32
C ALA A 98 -3.57 -10.54 -23.39
N THR A 99 -3.58 -10.93 -24.67
CA THR A 99 -3.22 -10.07 -25.81
C THR A 99 -4.13 -8.84 -25.94
N SER A 100 -5.32 -8.85 -25.32
CA SER A 100 -6.20 -7.67 -25.27
C SER A 100 -5.65 -6.52 -24.42
N LEU A 101 -4.63 -6.75 -23.59
CA LEU A 101 -3.97 -5.72 -22.77
C LEU A 101 -2.98 -4.85 -23.57
N THR A 102 -2.65 -5.22 -24.80
CA THR A 102 -1.62 -4.54 -25.61
C THR A 102 -1.90 -3.05 -25.86
N GLY A 103 -3.17 -2.62 -25.82
CA GLY A 103 -3.56 -1.22 -25.96
C GLY A 103 -3.52 -0.39 -24.67
N LEU A 104 -3.32 -1.02 -23.51
CA LEU A 104 -3.45 -0.37 -22.20
C LEU A 104 -2.39 0.73 -21.99
N SER A 105 -1.14 0.47 -22.36
CA SER A 105 -0.04 1.42 -22.21
C SER A 105 -0.33 2.74 -22.93
N ARG A 106 -0.79 2.68 -24.18
CA ARG A 106 -1.17 3.88 -24.94
C ARG A 106 -2.31 4.65 -24.27
N ALA A 107 -3.35 3.96 -23.80
CA ALA A 107 -4.47 4.61 -23.14
C ALA A 107 -4.07 5.25 -21.79
N VAL A 108 -3.12 4.65 -21.07
CA VAL A 108 -2.52 5.25 -19.86
C VAL A 108 -1.72 6.50 -20.24
N ASP A 109 -0.89 6.45 -21.28
CA ASP A 109 -0.11 7.60 -21.74
C ASP A 109 -0.99 8.80 -22.11
N GLU A 110 -2.13 8.55 -22.76
CA GLU A 110 -3.09 9.60 -23.13
C GLU A 110 -3.66 10.30 -21.89
N VAL A 111 -4.05 9.53 -20.86
CA VAL A 111 -4.50 10.07 -19.57
C VAL A 111 -3.40 10.88 -18.88
N LEU A 112 -2.16 10.41 -18.92
CA LEU A 112 -1.05 11.10 -18.27
C LEU A 112 -0.64 12.39 -18.98
N ARG A 113 -0.79 12.47 -20.31
CA ARG A 113 -0.51 13.69 -21.10
C ARG A 113 -1.60 14.76 -20.99
N SER A 114 -2.82 14.38 -20.61
CA SER A 114 -3.97 15.29 -20.44
C SER A 114 -4.67 15.01 -19.09
N PRO A 115 -4.06 15.42 -17.96
CA PRO A 115 -4.45 15.01 -16.61
C PRO A 115 -5.91 15.27 -16.23
#